data_AF-A0A2K0XLK9-F1
#
_entry.id   AF-A0A2K0XLK9-F1
#
_cell.length_a   1.000
_cell.length_b   1.000
_cell.length_c   1.000
_cell.angle_alpha   90.00
_cell.angle_beta   90.00
_cell.angle_gamma   90.00
#
_symmetry.space_group_name_H-M   'P 1'
#
loop_
_entity.id
_entity.type
_entity.pdbx_description
1 polymer ?
#
loop_
_entity_poly.entity_id
_entity_poly.type
_entity_poly.pdbx_seq_one_letter_code
_entity_poly.pdbx_strand_id
1 'polypeptide(L)' 'MRLIVASELDNLPETALHSKFYRVQQELAFTEPATTERANALASLENINRAIITRRVKGPGF' A
#
# COMPACT_ATOMS: atom_id res chain seq x y z
N MET A 1 0.33 8.21 10.73
CA MET A 1 1.32 7.42 9.93
C MET A 1 1.89 8.23 8.76
N ARG A 2 3.07 7.83 8.26
CA ARG A 2 3.68 8.41 7.04
C ARG A 2 3.08 7.79 5.78
N LEU A 3 2.83 8.61 4.76
CA LEU A 3 2.42 8.15 3.43
C LEU A 3 3.49 7.21 2.82
N ILE A 4 3.04 6.09 2.26
CA ILE A 4 3.85 5.20 1.43
C ILE A 4 3.62 5.59 -0.03
N VAL A 5 4.69 6.01 -0.71
CA VAL A 5 4.60 6.46 -2.11
C VAL A 5 4.96 5.33 -3.08
N ALA A 6 4.49 5.45 -4.33
CA ALA A 6 4.63 4.40 -5.35
C ALA A 6 6.09 3.96 -5.60
N SER A 7 7.04 4.89 -5.60
CA SER A 7 8.47 4.60 -5.83
C SER A 7 9.08 3.65 -4.78
N GLU A 8 8.52 3.60 -3.57
CA GLU A 8 8.95 2.68 -2.51
C GLU A 8 8.42 1.26 -2.72
N LEU A 9 7.43 1.10 -3.59
CA LEU A 9 6.73 -0.14 -3.86
C LEU A 9 7.22 -0.80 -5.14
N ASP A 10 7.89 -0.07 -6.04
CA ASP A 10 8.24 -0.54 -7.38
C ASP A 10 9.17 -1.77 -7.38
N ASN A 11 10.03 -1.92 -6.36
CA ASN A 11 11.02 -3.00 -6.31
C ASN A 11 10.67 -4.14 -5.33
N LEU A 12 9.52 -4.09 -4.66
CA LEU A 12 9.14 -5.09 -3.67
C LEU A 12 8.58 -6.38 -4.33
N PRO A 13 8.68 -7.56 -3.71
CA PRO A 13 7.91 -8.72 -4.17
C PRO A 13 6.42 -8.57 -3.83
N GLU A 14 5.53 -9.26 -4.57
CA GLU A 14 4.07 -9.22 -4.32
C GLU A 14 3.72 -9.62 -2.87
N THR A 15 4.44 -10.60 -2.30
CA THR A 15 4.28 -11.02 -0.90
C THR A 15 4.53 -9.86 0.08
N ALA A 16 5.58 -9.06 -0.14
CA ALA A 16 5.88 -7.91 0.70
C ALA A 16 4.82 -6.80 0.57
N LEU A 17 4.23 -6.63 -0.62
CA LEU A 17 3.11 -5.69 -0.81
C LEU A 17 1.88 -6.13 -0.04
N HIS A 18 1.52 -7.42 -0.07
CA HIS A 18 0.40 -7.94 0.70
C HIS A 18 0.62 -7.77 2.21
N SER A 19 1.82 -8.05 2.71
CA SER A 19 2.16 -7.80 4.11
C SER A 19 2.05 -6.32 4.48
N LYS A 20 2.53 -5.41 3.62
CA LYS A 20 2.40 -3.96 3.83
C LYS A 20 0.93 -3.52 3.79
N PHE A 21 0.14 -4.01 2.83
CA PHE A 21 -1.28 -3.70 2.72
C PHE A 21 -2.02 -4.06 4.00
N TYR A 22 -1.81 -5.29 4.49
CA TYR A 22 -2.44 -5.77 5.73
C TYR A 22 -2.05 -4.90 6.93
N ARG A 23 -0.77 -4.54 7.05
CA ARG A 23 -0.30 -3.66 8.13
C ARG A 23 -0.95 -2.28 8.08
N VAL A 24 -1.01 -1.64 6.92
CA VAL A 24 -1.65 -0.32 6.78
C VAL A 24 -3.15 -0.41 7.05
N GLN A 25 -3.80 -1.52 6.69
CA GLN A 25 -5.21 -1.76 6.99
C GLN A 25 -5.45 -1.86 8.51
N GLN A 26 -4.55 -2.51 9.25
CA GLN A 26 -4.60 -2.52 10.72
C GLN A 26 -4.35 -1.12 11.29
N GLU A 27 -3.36 -0.39 10.79
CA GLU A 27 -3.05 0.98 11.23
C GLU A 27 -4.24 1.93 10.98
N LEU A 28 -4.92 1.81 9.84
CA LEU A 28 -6.12 2.59 9.50
C LEU A 28 -7.23 2.45 10.55
N ALA A 29 -7.39 1.26 11.15
CA ALA A 29 -8.40 1.01 12.18
C ALA A 29 -8.17 1.82 13.46
N PHE A 30 -6.93 2.26 13.70
CA PHE A 30 -6.57 3.10 14.84
C PHE A 30 -6.48 4.60 14.50
N THR A 31 -6.85 4.99 13.27
CA THR A 31 -6.85 6.41 12.87
C THR A 31 -8.22 7.06 12.99
N GLU A 32 -8.23 8.30 13.49
CA GLU A 32 -9.44 9.10 13.60
C GLU A 32 -9.93 9.62 12.23
N PRO A 33 -11.25 9.75 12.02
CA PRO A 33 -11.83 10.38 10.83
C PRO A 33 -11.28 11.79 10.58
N ALA A 34 -11.22 12.19 9.30
CA ALA A 34 -10.80 13.53 8.86
C ALA A 34 -9.40 13.99 9.31
N THR A 35 -8.53 13.07 9.72
CA THR A 35 -7.12 13.38 10.04
C THR A 35 -6.19 13.17 8.85
N THR A 36 -5.08 13.90 8.82
CA THR A 36 -3.99 13.67 7.85
C THR A 36 -3.45 12.25 7.94
N GLU A 37 -3.45 11.65 9.14
CA GLU A 37 -2.99 10.28 9.32
C GLU A 37 -3.89 9.26 8.61
N ARG A 38 -5.21 9.43 8.73
CA ARG A 38 -6.18 8.61 8.01
C ARG A 38 -6.08 8.81 6.50
N ALA A 39 -5.93 10.06 6.05
CA ALA A 39 -5.72 10.36 4.63
C ALA A 39 -4.46 9.68 4.09
N ASN A 40 -3.35 9.73 4.84
CA ASN A 40 -2.11 9.04 4.49
C ASN A 40 -2.27 7.52 4.46
N ALA A 41 -3.01 6.94 5.42
CA ALA A 41 -3.28 5.50 5.44
C ALA A 41 -4.09 5.04 4.22
N LEU A 42 -5.16 5.77 3.88
CA LEU A 42 -5.98 5.48 2.70
C LEU A 42 -5.18 5.61 1.40
N ALA A 43 -4.42 6.69 1.23
CA ALA A 43 -3.56 6.88 0.06
C ALA A 43 -2.46 5.81 -0.04
N SER A 44 -1.91 5.37 1.10
CA SER A 44 -0.95 4.26 1.14
C SER A 44 -1.57 2.94 0.70
N LEU A 45 -2.80 2.63 1.15
CA LEU A 45 -3.53 1.43 0.70
C LEU A 45 -3.78 1.46 -0.81
N GLU A 46 -4.18 2.61 -1.36
CA GLU A 46 -4.39 2.76 -2.80
C GLU A 46 -3.09 2.54 -3.58
N ASN A 47 -1.99 3.16 -3.16
CA ASN A 47 -0.68 2.98 -3.79
C ASN A 47 -0.23 1.52 -3.76
N ILE A 48 -0.38 0.83 -2.62
CA ILE A 48 -0.04 -0.58 -2.49
C ILE A 48 -0.92 -1.45 -3.39
N ASN A 49 -2.23 -1.20 -3.43
CA ASN A 49 -3.15 -1.96 -4.28
C ASN A 49 -2.80 -1.80 -5.77
N ARG A 50 -2.50 -0.57 -6.22
CA ARG A 50 -2.02 -0.32 -7.59
C ARG A 50 -0.75 -1.11 -7.88
N ALA A 51 0.22 -1.11 -6.95
CA ALA A 51 1.48 -1.85 -7.11
C ALA A 51 1.29 -3.39 -7.17
N ILE A 52 0.30 -3.94 -6.46
CA ILE A 52 -0.09 -5.36 -6.54
C ILE A 52 -0.68 -5.65 -7.93
N ILE A 53 -1.63 -4.84 -8.38
CA ILE A 53 -2.27 -4.98 -9.69
C ILE A 53 -1.23 -4.91 -10.81
N THR A 54 -0.31 -3.94 -10.78
CA THR A 54 0.75 -3.80 -11.78
C THR A 54 1.62 -5.06 -11.88
N ARG A 55 1.93 -5.73 -10.77
CA ARG A 55 2.70 -6.99 -10.79
C ARG A 55 1.91 -8.15 -11.38
N ARG A 56 0.63 -8.27 -11.02
CA ARG A 56 -0.24 -9.30 -11.59
C ARG A 56 -0.39 -9.16 -13.10
N VAL A 57 -0.49 -7.92 -13.61
CA VAL A 57 -0.57 -7.64 -15.05
C VAL A 57 0.77 -7.92 -15.74
N LYS A 58 1.90 -7.65 -15.08
CA LYS A 58 3.23 -7.97 -15.62
C LYS A 58 3.56 -9.47 -15.62
N GLY A 59 2.81 -10.32 -14.92
CA GLY A 59 2.97 -11.79 -15.00
C GLY A 59 4.34 -12.32 -14.53
N PRO A 60 4.47 -13.65 -14.36
CA PRO A 60 5.76 -14.28 -14.13
C PRO A 60 6.51 -14.37 -15.47
N GLY A 61 7.37 -13.38 -15.76
CA GLY A 61 8.34 -13.50 -16.85
C GLY A 61 8.45 -12.34 -17.86
N PHE A 62 8.25 -11.09 -17.46
CA PHE A 62 8.87 -9.96 -18.19
C PHE A 62 10.30 -9.72 -17.72
#